data_AF-A0A2H0ANY0-F1
#
_entry.id   AF-A0A2H0ANY0-F1
#
_cell.length_a   1.000
_cell.length_b   1.000
_cell.length_c   1.000
_cell.angle_alpha   90.00
_cell.angle_beta   90.00
_cell.angle_gamma   90.00
#
_symmetry.space_group_name_H-M   'P 1'
#
loop_
_entity.id
_entity.type
_entity.pdbx_description
1 polymer ?
#
loop_
_entity_poly.entity_id
_entity_poly.type
_entity_poly.pdbx_seq_one_letter_code
_entity_poly.pdbx_strand_id
1 'polypeptide(L)'
;MPSFVMVEKCDGCKGQDKTACMYICPNDLMVLDKERMKAYNRDPSMCWECQCCVKICPQQAMDVRGYSDFIPLGASVVPLRGSQDIMWTVKFRDGSMKRFKFPIRTTEEGTAKPTAGYPTHDDLKSEALATEPASLGLQAVPTRK
;
A
#
# COMPACT_ATOMS: atom_id res chain seq x y z
N MET A 1 -7.47 1.80 18.78
CA MET A 1 -6.59 2.71 18.00
C MET A 1 -5.77 1.89 17.05
N PRO A 2 -6.22 1.80 15.80
CA PRO A 2 -5.42 1.55 14.60
C PRO A 2 -4.55 2.75 14.20
N SER A 3 -4.27 2.98 12.91
CA SER A 3 -3.30 3.97 12.42
C SER A 3 -3.37 5.33 13.13
N PHE A 4 -2.22 5.85 13.56
CA PHE A 4 -2.11 7.15 14.23
C PHE A 4 -0.96 7.97 13.66
N VAL A 5 -0.95 9.27 13.98
CA VAL A 5 0.03 10.24 13.49
C VAL A 5 0.90 10.73 14.64
N MET A 6 2.22 10.63 14.47
CA MET A 6 3.24 11.25 15.32
C MET A 6 3.30 12.73 14.98
N VAL A 7 2.70 13.57 15.85
CA VAL A 7 2.49 15.01 15.61
C VAL A 7 3.80 15.79 15.44
N GLU A 8 4.86 15.33 16.08
CA GLU A 8 6.21 15.88 16.05
C GLU A 8 6.93 15.66 14.70
N LYS A 9 6.52 14.63 13.94
CA LYS A 9 7.06 14.35 12.60
C LYS A 9 6.16 14.84 11.47
N CYS A 10 4.86 14.92 11.72
CA CYS A 10 3.90 15.27 10.69
C CYS A 10 4.03 16.75 10.31
N ASP A 11 4.32 17.02 9.05
CA ASP A 11 4.39 18.38 8.49
C ASP A 11 3.08 18.82 7.82
N GLY A 12 2.07 17.94 7.74
CA GLY A 12 0.84 18.17 6.99
C GLY A 12 1.01 18.08 5.48
N CYS A 13 2.07 17.40 4.99
CA CYS A 13 2.46 17.33 3.58
C CYS A 13 2.64 18.72 2.94
N LYS A 14 3.21 19.66 3.69
CA LYS A 14 3.55 21.00 3.18
C LYS A 14 4.49 20.89 1.97
N GLY A 15 4.18 21.63 0.92
CA GLY A 15 4.99 21.65 -0.31
C GLY A 15 4.79 20.45 -1.23
N GLN A 16 3.83 19.57 -0.94
CA GLN A 16 3.41 18.49 -1.83
C GLN A 16 2.07 18.83 -2.48
N ASP A 17 1.83 18.31 -3.69
CA ASP A 17 0.55 18.52 -4.41
C ASP A 17 -0.66 17.90 -3.68
N LYS A 18 -0.41 16.88 -2.86
CA LYS A 18 -1.45 16.10 -2.18
C LYS A 18 -1.01 15.72 -0.78
N THR A 19 -1.98 15.62 0.13
CA THR A 19 -1.75 14.99 1.43
C THR A 19 -1.68 13.48 1.25
N ALA A 20 -0.49 12.90 1.32
CA ALA A 20 -0.22 11.51 0.93
C ALA A 20 -1.09 10.48 1.68
N CYS A 21 -1.22 10.62 3.01
CA CYS A 21 -2.01 9.69 3.81
C CYS A 21 -3.52 9.77 3.51
N MET A 22 -4.05 10.98 3.27
CA MET A 22 -5.44 11.21 2.85
C MET A 22 -5.70 10.62 1.46
N TYR A 23 -4.78 10.84 0.52
CA TYR A 23 -4.87 10.32 -0.84
C TYR A 23 -4.92 8.79 -0.91
N ILE A 24 -4.11 8.10 -0.10
CA ILE A 24 -3.93 6.65 -0.23
C ILE A 24 -4.89 5.81 0.62
N CYS A 25 -5.60 6.41 1.58
CA CYS A 25 -6.42 5.63 2.49
C CYS A 25 -7.61 5.00 1.74
N PRO A 26 -7.67 3.66 1.62
CA PRO A 26 -8.70 3.03 0.79
C PRO A 26 -10.10 3.16 1.39
N ASN A 27 -10.20 3.53 2.67
CA ASN A 27 -11.46 3.71 3.39
C ASN A 27 -11.68 5.17 3.83
N ASP A 28 -10.97 6.12 3.20
CA ASP A 28 -11.12 7.58 3.43
C ASP A 28 -10.97 8.02 4.91
N LEU A 29 -10.18 7.29 5.71
CA LEU A 29 -10.08 7.55 7.16
C LEU A 29 -9.09 8.65 7.52
N MET A 30 -8.08 8.85 6.67
CA MET A 30 -7.01 9.81 6.93
C MET A 30 -7.42 11.20 6.44
N VAL A 31 -7.41 12.18 7.33
CA VAL A 31 -7.83 13.55 7.02
C VAL A 31 -6.79 14.54 7.53
N LEU A 32 -6.61 15.64 6.81
CA LEU A 32 -5.81 16.79 7.27
C LEU A 32 -6.66 17.71 8.14
N ASP A 33 -6.24 17.92 9.39
CA ASP A 33 -6.69 19.06 10.19
C ASP A 33 -6.01 20.33 9.64
N LYS A 34 -6.81 21.25 9.08
CA LYS A 34 -6.32 22.49 8.46
C LYS A 34 -5.90 23.56 9.46
N GLU A 35 -6.37 23.49 10.71
CA GLU A 35 -5.97 24.43 11.75
C GLU A 35 -4.61 24.04 12.31
N ARG A 36 -4.43 22.75 12.62
CA ARG A 36 -3.19 22.23 13.19
C ARG A 36 -2.12 21.92 12.14
N MET A 37 -2.53 21.78 10.87
CA MET A 37 -1.70 21.27 9.78
C MET A 37 -1.05 19.92 10.15
N LYS A 38 -1.90 19.00 10.63
CA LYS A 38 -1.54 17.64 11.03
C LYS A 38 -2.60 16.67 10.55
N ALA A 39 -2.19 15.52 10.04
CA ALA A 39 -3.14 14.47 9.68
C ALA A 39 -3.65 13.74 10.92
N TYR A 40 -4.81 13.10 10.83
CA TYR A 40 -5.36 12.20 11.84
C TYR A 40 -6.25 11.13 11.18
N ASN A 41 -6.51 10.04 11.90
CA ASN A 41 -7.52 9.05 11.51
C ASN A 41 -8.87 9.44 12.14
N ARG A 42 -9.89 9.71 11.31
CA ARG A 42 -11.21 10.19 11.74
C ARG A 42 -12.11 9.11 12.34
N ASP A 43 -11.90 7.85 11.96
CA ASP A 43 -12.64 6.70 12.50
C ASP A 43 -11.71 5.48 12.61
N PRO A 44 -11.03 5.35 13.76
CA PRO A 44 -10.12 4.24 14.00
C PRO A 44 -10.84 2.88 14.01
N SER A 45 -12.16 2.81 14.25
CA SER A 45 -12.88 1.53 14.28
C SER A 45 -13.02 0.91 12.89
N MET A 46 -13.01 1.75 11.85
CA MET A 46 -13.13 1.35 10.45
C MET A 46 -11.77 1.10 9.77
N CYS A 47 -10.66 1.23 10.50
CA CYS A 47 -9.33 1.02 9.96
C CYS A 47 -9.07 -0.47 9.76
N TRP A 48 -8.46 -0.83 8.63
CA TRP A 48 -8.12 -2.22 8.29
C TRP A 48 -6.63 -2.56 8.48
N GLU A 49 -5.88 -1.67 9.13
CA GLU A 49 -4.43 -1.83 9.40
C GLU A 49 -3.58 -2.19 8.15
N CYS A 50 -4.01 -1.81 6.95
CA CYS A 50 -3.34 -2.12 5.67
C CYS A 50 -1.97 -1.45 5.49
N GLN A 51 -1.62 -0.51 6.38
CA GLN A 51 -0.36 0.24 6.41
C GLN A 51 -0.14 1.12 5.16
N CYS A 52 -1.13 1.34 4.30
CA CYS A 52 -0.98 2.20 3.12
C CYS A 52 -0.56 3.63 3.51
N CYS A 53 -1.24 4.21 4.50
CA CYS A 53 -0.93 5.54 5.02
C CYS A 53 0.46 5.62 5.66
N VAL A 54 0.91 4.55 6.33
CA VAL A 54 2.25 4.44 6.92
C VAL A 54 3.32 4.40 5.82
N LYS A 55 3.15 3.50 4.84
CA LYS A 55 4.11 3.28 3.75
C LYS A 55 4.33 4.51 2.87
N ILE A 56 3.27 5.30 2.61
CA ILE A 56 3.36 6.46 1.72
C ILE A 56 3.83 7.73 2.43
N CYS A 57 3.80 7.78 3.77
CA CYS A 57 4.09 9.02 4.50
C CYS A 57 5.57 9.41 4.32
N PRO A 58 5.88 10.53 3.64
CA PRO A 58 7.27 10.89 3.33
C PRO A 58 8.09 11.20 4.59
N GLN A 59 7.43 11.75 5.63
CA GLN A 59 8.05 12.06 6.92
C GLN A 59 8.13 10.86 7.87
N GLN A 60 7.59 9.70 7.46
CA GLN A 60 7.45 8.53 8.35
C GLN A 60 6.79 8.91 9.69
N ALA A 61 5.77 9.77 9.60
CA ALA A 61 5.07 10.37 10.72
C ALA A 61 3.85 9.54 11.16
N MET A 62 3.77 8.28 10.75
CA MET A 62 2.63 7.41 11.00
C MET A 62 3.09 6.05 11.47
N ASP A 63 2.26 5.43 12.30
CA ASP A 63 2.42 4.04 12.70
C ASP A 63 1.02 3.44 12.94
N VAL A 64 0.95 2.13 13.17
CA VAL A 64 -0.27 1.45 13.60
C VAL A 64 -0.04 0.90 14.99
N ARG A 65 -0.97 1.22 15.87
CA ARG A 65 -1.15 0.47 17.10
C ARG A 65 -2.23 -0.57 16.85
N GLY A 66 -2.10 -1.77 17.40
CA GLY A 66 -3.10 -2.81 17.19
C GLY A 66 -4.49 -2.47 17.76
N TYR A 67 -5.50 -3.11 17.18
CA TYR A 67 -6.86 -3.22 17.69
C TYR A 67 -6.89 -3.55 19.19
N SER A 68 -7.51 -2.67 19.99
CA SER A 68 -7.47 -2.76 21.46
C SER A 68 -8.29 -3.91 22.04
N ASP A 69 -9.21 -4.46 21.27
CA ASP A 69 -10.09 -5.57 21.61
C ASP A 69 -9.32 -6.88 21.81
N PHE A 70 -8.17 -7.07 21.15
CA PHE A 70 -7.37 -8.29 21.31
C PHE A 70 -5.84 -8.12 21.26
N ILE A 71 -5.30 -6.93 20.97
CA ILE A 71 -3.84 -6.72 20.86
C ILE A 71 -3.29 -6.04 22.13
N PRO A 72 -2.42 -6.71 22.91
CA PRO A 72 -1.68 -6.08 24.01
C PRO A 72 -0.75 -4.96 23.53
N LEU A 73 -0.50 -3.98 24.38
CA LEU A 73 0.40 -2.87 24.06
C LEU A 73 1.86 -3.32 23.86
N GLY A 74 2.66 -2.51 23.17
CA GLY A 74 4.13 -2.62 23.16
C GLY A 74 4.75 -3.29 21.94
N ALA A 75 3.96 -3.94 21.08
CA ALA A 75 4.44 -4.43 19.79
C ALA A 75 4.30 -3.36 18.69
N SER A 76 5.17 -3.40 17.68
CA SER A 76 5.07 -2.55 16.49
C SER A 76 5.63 -3.24 15.23
N VAL A 77 5.12 -2.84 14.07
CA VAL A 77 5.51 -3.37 12.76
C VAL A 77 5.71 -2.20 11.81
N VAL A 78 6.97 -1.84 11.57
CA VAL A 78 7.35 -0.61 10.86
C VAL A 78 7.90 -0.95 9.47
N PRO A 79 7.24 -0.51 8.37
CA PRO A 79 7.76 -0.65 7.02
C PRO A 79 8.71 0.49 6.62
N LEU A 80 9.68 0.17 5.77
CA LEU A 80 10.41 1.12 4.94
C LEU A 80 10.32 0.66 3.49
N ARG A 81 9.45 1.30 2.69
CA ARG A 81 9.21 0.91 1.30
C ARG A 81 10.13 1.71 0.36
N GLY A 82 11.00 1.01 -0.38
CA GLY A 82 11.77 1.56 -1.49
C GLY A 82 11.05 1.38 -2.84
N SER A 83 11.79 1.54 -3.93
CA SER A 83 11.27 1.35 -5.30
C SER A 83 11.20 -0.12 -5.73
N GLN A 84 12.17 -0.93 -5.31
CA GLN A 84 12.31 -2.35 -5.71
C GLN A 84 12.17 -3.33 -4.55
N ASP A 85 12.30 -2.86 -3.31
CA ASP A 85 12.20 -3.67 -2.10
C ASP A 85 11.45 -2.95 -0.96
N ILE A 86 11.08 -3.72 0.06
CA ILE A 86 10.51 -3.23 1.31
C ILE A 86 11.22 -3.88 2.49
N MET A 87 11.61 -3.07 3.46
CA MET A 87 12.16 -3.55 4.73
C MET A 87 11.09 -3.48 5.82
N TRP A 88 11.15 -4.41 6.75
CA TRP A 88 10.25 -4.47 7.90
C TRP A 88 11.05 -4.63 9.18
N THR A 89 10.72 -3.82 10.19
CA THR A 89 11.17 -4.04 11.56
C THR A 89 9.97 -4.42 12.40
N VAL A 90 10.00 -5.63 12.97
CA VAL A 90 8.98 -6.15 13.89
C VAL A 90 9.55 -6.11 15.30
N LYS A 91 8.96 -5.31 16.17
CA LYS A 91 9.28 -5.25 17.59
C LYS A 91 8.19 -5.96 18.38
N PHE A 92 8.56 -6.95 19.18
CA PHE A 92 7.66 -7.65 20.08
C PHE A 92 7.51 -6.88 21.40
N ARG A 93 6.45 -7.20 22.15
CA ARG A 93 6.16 -6.59 23.45
C ARG A 93 7.29 -6.77 24.48
N ASP A 94 8.03 -7.87 24.40
CA ASP A 94 9.20 -8.16 25.25
C ASP A 94 10.46 -7.37 24.87
N GLY A 95 10.40 -6.55 23.82
CA GLY A 95 11.50 -5.76 23.30
C GLY A 95 12.37 -6.47 22.27
N SER A 96 12.17 -7.77 22.03
CA SER A 96 12.88 -8.49 20.96
C SER A 96 12.51 -7.92 19.59
N MET A 97 13.47 -7.97 18.65
CA MET A 97 13.30 -7.37 17.32
C MET A 97 13.68 -8.36 16.22
N LYS A 98 12.90 -8.36 15.14
CA LYS A 98 13.21 -9.07 13.89
C LYS A 98 13.21 -8.08 12.74
N ARG A 99 14.14 -8.25 11.79
CA ARG A 99 14.25 -7.43 10.59
C ARG A 99 14.17 -8.30 9.36
N PHE A 100 13.40 -7.85 8.38
CA PHE A 100 13.18 -8.54 7.11
C PHE A 100 13.34 -7.58 5.95
N LYS A 101 13.70 -8.11 4.78
CA LYS A 101 13.75 -7.37 3.53
C LYS A 101 13.18 -8.26 2.43
N PHE A 102 12.24 -7.74 1.65
CA PHE A 102 11.59 -8.48 0.58
C PHE A 102 11.61 -7.66 -0.73
N PRO A 103 11.88 -8.28 -1.89
CA PRO A 103 11.68 -7.62 -3.17
C PRO A 103 10.18 -7.39 -3.42
N ILE A 104 9.83 -6.24 -3.99
CA ILE A 104 8.44 -5.87 -4.33
C ILE A 104 8.23 -5.63 -5.82
N ARG A 105 9.31 -5.39 -6.58
CA ARG A 105 9.22 -5.09 -8.02
C ARG A 105 10.52 -5.46 -8.73
N THR A 106 10.39 -6.02 -9.94
CA THR A 106 11.53 -6.39 -10.81
C THR A 106 11.70 -5.45 -12.01
N THR A 107 10.78 -4.51 -12.20
CA THR A 107 10.78 -3.50 -13.27
C THR A 107 10.62 -2.11 -12.65
N GLU A 108 10.98 -1.06 -13.39
CA GLU A 108 10.86 0.31 -12.90
C GLU A 108 9.39 0.77 -12.78
N GLU A 109 9.14 1.75 -11.90
CA GLU A 109 7.84 2.38 -11.78
C GLU A 109 7.47 3.18 -13.04
N GLY A 110 6.21 3.10 -13.47
CA GLY A 110 5.75 3.77 -14.68
C GLY A 110 6.13 3.12 -16.01
N THR A 111 6.90 2.02 -16.03
CA THR A 111 7.37 1.40 -17.29
C THR A 111 6.57 0.18 -17.76
N ALA A 112 5.41 -0.10 -17.15
CA ALA A 112 4.58 -1.24 -17.54
C ALA A 112 4.02 -1.04 -18.97
N LYS A 113 4.26 -2.02 -19.85
CA LYS A 113 3.68 -2.05 -21.20
C LYS A 113 2.39 -2.90 -21.16
N PRO A 114 1.19 -2.32 -21.33
CA PRO A 114 -0.07 -3.03 -21.08
C PRO A 114 -0.23 -4.35 -21.84
N THR A 115 0.27 -4.43 -23.07
CA THR A 115 0.19 -5.63 -23.90
C THR A 115 1.43 -6.52 -23.79
N ALA A 116 2.48 -6.07 -23.09
CA ALA A 116 3.78 -6.74 -23.02
C ALA A 116 4.37 -7.17 -24.40
N GLY A 117 3.94 -6.54 -25.50
CA GLY A 117 4.38 -6.88 -26.86
C GLY A 117 3.55 -7.96 -27.56
N TYR A 118 2.51 -8.50 -26.92
CA TYR A 118 1.58 -9.44 -27.55
C TYR A 118 0.63 -8.72 -28.52
N PRO A 119 0.24 -9.37 -29.64
CA PRO A 119 -0.78 -8.83 -30.54
C PRO A 119 -2.13 -8.73 -29.82
N THR A 120 -2.95 -7.77 -30.25
CA THR A 120 -4.32 -7.60 -29.76
C THR A 120 -5.34 -7.85 -30.86
N HIS A 121 -6.58 -8.12 -30.47
CA HIS A 121 -7.72 -8.23 -31.39
C HIS A 121 -8.95 -7.49 -30.83
N ASP A 122 -9.85 -7.09 -31.73
CA ASP A 122 -11.09 -6.37 -31.39
C ASP A 122 -12.35 -7.23 -31.60
N ASP A 123 -12.19 -8.53 -31.79
CA ASP A 123 -13.34 -9.45 -31.93
C ASP A 123 -14.06 -9.66 -30.59
N LEU A 124 -15.08 -8.85 -30.36
CA LEU A 124 -15.94 -8.91 -29.17
C LEU A 124 -16.84 -10.17 -29.12
N LYS A 125 -16.93 -10.96 -30.21
CA LYS A 125 -17.67 -12.23 -30.21
C LYS A 125 -16.79 -13.42 -29.83
N SER A 126 -15.47 -13.23 -29.81
CA SER A 126 -14.53 -14.24 -29.35
C SER A 126 -14.54 -14.33 -27.83
N GLU A 127 -14.35 -15.54 -27.29
CA GLU A 127 -14.10 -15.77 -25.87
C GLU A 127 -12.66 -15.39 -25.45
N ALA A 128 -11.80 -15.10 -26.43
CA ALA A 128 -10.42 -14.70 -26.19
C ALA A 128 -10.34 -13.30 -25.55
N LEU A 129 -9.52 -13.16 -24.51
CA LEU A 129 -9.17 -11.85 -23.94
C LEU A 129 -8.19 -11.12 -24.86
N ALA A 130 -7.99 -9.82 -24.61
CA ALA A 130 -7.33 -8.87 -25.50
C ALA A 130 -5.98 -9.30 -26.13
N THR A 131 -5.20 -10.19 -25.51
CA THR A 131 -3.89 -10.65 -26.02
C THR A 131 -3.81 -12.17 -26.24
N GLU A 132 -4.93 -12.87 -26.05
CA GLU A 132 -5.01 -14.30 -26.15
C GLU A 132 -5.17 -14.74 -27.62
N PRO A 133 -4.71 -15.96 -27.97
CA PRO A 133 -4.04 -16.94 -27.11
C PRO A 133 -2.54 -16.69 -26.92
N ALA A 134 -1.97 -15.69 -27.60
CA ALA A 134 -0.52 -15.46 -27.63
C ALA A 134 0.07 -15.24 -26.22
N SER A 135 -0.59 -14.44 -25.38
CA SER A 135 -0.16 -14.19 -24.00
C SER A 135 -0.30 -15.40 -23.07
N LEU A 136 -1.10 -16.41 -23.44
CA LEU A 136 -1.17 -17.69 -22.73
C LEU A 136 0.00 -18.62 -23.07
N GLY A 137 0.76 -18.35 -24.14
CA GLY A 137 1.75 -19.27 -24.67
C GLY A 137 1.13 -20.53 -25.28
N LEU A 138 -0.13 -20.47 -25.71
CA LEU A 138 -0.88 -21.60 -26.29
C LEU A 138 -1.23 -21.34 -27.75
N GLN A 139 -1.52 -22.40 -28.51
CA GLN A 139 -1.95 -22.28 -29.91
C GLN A 139 -3.40 -21.77 -30.06
N ALA A 140 -4.24 -21.99 -29.05
CA ALA A 140 -5.64 -21.59 -29.03
C ALA A 140 -6.11 -21.37 -27.58
N VAL A 141 -7.19 -20.62 -27.40
CA VAL A 141 -7.82 -20.40 -26.09
C VAL A 141 -8.43 -21.72 -25.59
N PRO A 142 -8.15 -22.15 -24.34
CA PRO A 142 -8.72 -23.39 -23.79
C PRO A 142 -10.24 -23.34 -23.73
N THR A 143 -10.90 -24.37 -24.27
CA THR A 143 -12.35 -24.55 -24.17
C THR A 143 -12.68 -25.65 -23.16
N ARG A 144 -13.86 -25.54 -22.52
CA ARG A 144 -14.39 -26.63 -21.69
C ARG A 144 -14.75 -27.81 -22.61
N LYS A 145 -14.40 -29.02 -22.18
CA LYS A 145 -14.82 -30.26 -22.83
C LYS A 145 -16.28 -30.58 -22.50
#